data_AF-T1AQ57-F1
#
_entry.id   AF-T1AQ57-F1
#
_cell.length_a   1.000
_cell.length_b   1.000
_cell.length_c   1.000
_cell.angle_alpha   90.00
_cell.angle_beta   90.00
_cell.angle_gamma   90.00
#
_symmetry.space_group_name_H-M   'P 1'
#
loop_
_entity.id
_entity.type
_entity.pdbx_description
1 polymer ?
#
loop_
_entity_poly.entity_id
_entity_poly.type
_entity_poly.pdbx_seq_one_letter_code
_entity_poly.pdbx_strand_id
1 'polypeptide(L)'
;MLAIPARSFDTAVDEALAAGAKAIVGITAGLAETGSEGRLTEQAAARRIRAAGAMLLGPNCLGLTDVASELYLASNDLPQGPIGLISQSGNLALELAIKASQAGLGFSRFASVGNQADLEVADLVADFAKSVQVEVIAL
;
A
#
# COMPACT_ATOMS: atom_id res chain seq x y z
N MET A 1 -8.46 -4.17 4.66
CA MET A 1 -7.41 -4.83 3.84
C MET A 1 -8.09 -5.91 3.00
N LEU A 2 -7.85 -5.92 1.69
CA LEU A 2 -8.39 -6.91 0.77
C LEU A 2 -7.25 -7.80 0.25
N ALA A 3 -7.26 -9.06 0.69
CA ALA A 3 -6.29 -10.09 0.31
C ALA A 3 -7.04 -11.31 -0.23
N ILE A 4 -7.79 -11.09 -1.30
CA ILE A 4 -8.73 -12.06 -1.89
C ILE A 4 -8.40 -12.29 -3.37
N PRO A 5 -8.96 -13.34 -4.02
CA PRO A 5 -8.78 -13.53 -5.46
C PRO A 5 -9.29 -12.36 -6.29
N ALA A 6 -8.61 -12.03 -7.39
CA ALA A 6 -8.94 -10.91 -8.28
C ALA A 6 -10.42 -10.88 -8.72
N ARG A 7 -10.99 -12.05 -9.02
CA ARG A 7 -12.40 -12.21 -9.43
C ARG A 7 -13.43 -11.69 -8.40
N SER A 8 -13.02 -11.56 -7.14
CA SER A 8 -13.87 -11.12 -6.03
C SER A 8 -13.55 -9.69 -5.57
N PHE A 9 -12.58 -9.02 -6.21
CA PHE A 9 -12.11 -7.70 -5.80
C PHE A 9 -13.23 -6.65 -5.82
N ASP A 10 -13.99 -6.57 -6.92
CA ASP A 10 -15.06 -5.58 -7.07
C ASP A 10 -16.16 -5.72 -6.01
N THR A 11 -16.63 -6.95 -5.78
CA THR A 11 -17.66 -7.23 -4.77
C THR A 11 -17.16 -6.85 -3.38
N ALA A 12 -15.92 -7.20 -3.03
CA ALA A 12 -15.37 -6.88 -1.73
C ALA A 12 -15.13 -5.37 -1.52
N VAL A 13 -14.85 -4.62 -2.60
CA VAL A 13 -14.82 -3.16 -2.55
C VAL A 13 -16.21 -2.63 -2.16
N ASP A 14 -17.28 -3.10 -2.81
CA ASP A 14 -18.64 -2.66 -2.49
C ASP A 14 -19.03 -3.01 -1.04
N GLU A 15 -18.70 -4.22 -0.58
CA GLU A 15 -18.94 -4.66 0.80
C GLU A 15 -18.17 -3.80 1.82
N ALA A 16 -16.89 -3.49 1.54
CA ALA A 16 -16.08 -2.64 2.41
C ALA A 16 -16.66 -1.22 2.50
N LEU A 17 -17.09 -0.65 1.37
CA LEU A 17 -17.72 0.67 1.35
C LEU A 17 -19.07 0.68 2.06
N ALA A 18 -19.89 -0.37 1.89
CA ALA A 18 -21.15 -0.55 2.61
C ALA A 18 -20.94 -0.68 4.13
N ALA A 19 -19.83 -1.29 4.55
CA ALA A 19 -19.42 -1.34 5.96
C ALA A 19 -18.85 -0.01 6.49
N GLY A 20 -18.77 1.02 5.65
CA GLY A 20 -18.31 2.36 6.02
C GLY A 20 -16.79 2.55 6.00
N ALA A 21 -16.04 1.65 5.34
CA ALA A 21 -14.59 1.78 5.23
C ALA A 21 -14.20 3.13 4.60
N LYS A 22 -13.23 3.81 5.24
CA LYS A 22 -12.66 5.08 4.75
C LYS A 22 -11.32 4.90 4.05
N ALA A 23 -10.69 3.76 4.24
CA ALA A 23 -9.46 3.38 3.57
C ALA A 23 -9.48 1.90 3.25
N ILE A 24 -8.99 1.54 2.07
CA ILE A 24 -8.84 0.17 1.60
C ILE A 24 -7.38 -0.05 1.23
N VAL A 25 -6.77 -1.10 1.77
CA VAL A 25 -5.45 -1.59 1.34
C VAL A 25 -5.69 -2.80 0.46
N GLY A 26 -5.41 -2.67 -0.84
CA GLY A 26 -5.59 -3.73 -1.83
C GLY A 26 -4.31 -4.55 -2.00
N ILE A 27 -4.21 -5.69 -1.33
CA ILE A 27 -3.10 -6.63 -1.52
C ILE A 27 -3.29 -7.46 -2.81
N THR A 28 -4.55 -7.72 -3.15
CA THR A 28 -4.96 -8.48 -4.33
C THR A 28 -4.21 -8.06 -5.60
N ALA A 29 -3.46 -9.00 -6.17
CA ALA A 29 -2.94 -8.95 -7.54
C ALA A 29 -3.92 -9.60 -8.51
N GLY A 30 -3.57 -9.65 -9.79
CA GLY A 30 -4.36 -10.17 -10.91
C GLY A 30 -5.22 -9.12 -11.61
N LEU A 31 -4.83 -7.83 -11.56
CA LEU A 31 -5.63 -6.70 -12.06
C LEU A 31 -4.89 -5.97 -13.19
N ALA A 32 -4.60 -4.68 -13.05
CA ALA A 32 -4.08 -3.86 -14.15
C ALA A 32 -2.74 -4.34 -14.73
N GLU A 33 -1.95 -5.07 -13.95
CA GLU A 33 -0.67 -5.64 -14.37
C GLU A 33 -0.84 -6.86 -15.29
N THR A 34 -2.04 -7.45 -15.37
CA THR A 34 -2.32 -8.63 -16.21
C THR A 34 -2.90 -8.31 -17.58
N GLY A 35 -3.40 -7.09 -17.81
CA GLY A 35 -3.98 -6.71 -19.10
C GLY A 35 -4.97 -5.55 -19.04
N SER A 36 -5.58 -5.26 -20.20
CA SER A 36 -6.55 -4.17 -20.35
C SER A 36 -7.83 -4.40 -19.55
N GLU A 37 -8.35 -5.63 -19.49
CA GLU A 37 -9.55 -5.94 -18.72
C GLU A 37 -9.34 -5.70 -17.22
N GLY A 38 -8.25 -6.24 -16.66
CA GLY A 38 -7.89 -6.00 -15.25
C GLY A 38 -7.68 -4.52 -14.94
N ARG A 39 -7.13 -3.75 -15.89
CA ARG A 39 -6.97 -2.30 -15.76
C ARG A 39 -8.30 -1.56 -15.70
N LEU A 40 -9.27 -1.95 -16.51
CA LEU A 40 -10.61 -1.34 -16.49
C LEU A 40 -11.31 -1.62 -15.15
N THR A 41 -11.23 -2.85 -14.66
CA THR A 41 -11.75 -3.26 -13.34
C THR A 41 -11.12 -2.41 -12.23
N GLU A 42 -9.79 -2.35 -12.19
CA GLU A 42 -9.05 -1.58 -11.19
C GLU A 42 -9.42 -0.08 -11.21
N GLN A 43 -9.44 0.54 -12.38
CA GLN A 43 -9.81 1.95 -12.53
C GLN A 43 -11.28 2.22 -12.14
N ALA A 44 -12.18 1.28 -12.39
CA ALA A 44 -13.58 1.39 -11.97
C ALA A 44 -13.71 1.27 -10.44
N ALA A 45 -12.98 0.35 -9.81
CA ALA A 45 -12.93 0.22 -8.36
C ALA A 45 -12.36 1.48 -7.70
N ALA A 46 -11.20 1.98 -8.13
CA ALA A 46 -10.59 3.18 -7.59
C ALA A 46 -11.49 4.42 -7.71
N ARG A 47 -12.21 4.57 -8.83
CA ARG A 47 -13.20 5.65 -9.00
C ARG A 47 -14.37 5.54 -8.03
N ARG A 48 -14.92 4.33 -7.82
CA ARG A 48 -16.00 4.10 -6.85
C ARG A 48 -15.56 4.40 -5.42
N ILE A 49 -14.36 3.96 -5.04
CA ILE A 49 -13.78 4.20 -3.71
C ILE A 49 -13.66 5.70 -3.43
N ARG A 50 -13.08 6.46 -4.38
CA ARG A 50 -12.99 7.92 -4.26
C ARG A 50 -14.36 8.60 -4.19
N ALA A 51 -15.31 8.19 -5.04
CA ALA A 51 -16.65 8.76 -5.04
C ALA A 51 -17.40 8.55 -3.71
N ALA A 52 -17.08 7.48 -2.98
CA ALA A 52 -17.59 7.21 -1.64
C ALA A 52 -16.87 7.99 -0.52
N GLY A 53 -15.89 8.83 -0.85
CA GLY A 53 -15.05 9.57 0.11
C GLY A 53 -14.07 8.67 0.88
N ALA A 54 -13.69 7.54 0.28
CA ALA A 54 -12.65 6.65 0.78
C ALA A 54 -11.40 6.71 -0.12
N MET A 55 -10.32 6.07 0.32
CA MET A 55 -9.05 6.00 -0.42
C MET A 55 -8.57 4.55 -0.60
N LEU A 56 -7.78 4.31 -1.65
CA LEU A 56 -7.17 3.01 -1.94
C LEU A 56 -5.63 3.10 -1.97
N LEU A 57 -4.97 2.27 -1.16
CA LEU A 57 -3.56 1.92 -1.36
C LEU A 57 -3.47 0.65 -2.21
N GLY A 58 -2.68 0.68 -3.28
CA GLY A 58 -2.56 -0.41 -4.25
C GLY A 58 -3.52 -0.25 -5.45
N PRO A 59 -4.12 -1.34 -5.97
CA PRO A 59 -4.00 -2.71 -5.49
C PRO A 59 -2.64 -3.33 -5.89
N ASN A 60 -2.49 -4.65 -5.78
CA ASN A 60 -1.23 -5.36 -6.07
C ASN A 60 -0.05 -4.76 -5.27
N CYS A 61 -0.23 -4.60 -3.97
CA CYS A 61 0.78 -4.04 -3.08
C CYS A 61 1.15 -4.98 -1.94
N LEU A 62 2.29 -4.74 -1.32
CA LEU A 62 2.73 -5.46 -0.13
C LEU A 62 2.02 -5.01 1.16
N GLY A 63 1.27 -3.90 1.10
CA GLY A 63 0.64 -3.26 2.25
C GLY A 63 1.48 -2.12 2.84
N LEU A 64 1.27 -1.82 4.12
CA LEU A 64 1.93 -0.71 4.81
C LEU A 64 2.21 -1.03 6.28
N THR A 65 3.18 -0.34 6.85
CA THR A 65 3.50 -0.36 8.27
C THR A 65 3.70 1.06 8.79
N ASP A 66 3.15 1.38 9.96
CA ASP A 66 3.50 2.55 10.75
C ASP A 66 3.81 2.11 12.19
N VAL A 67 5.09 2.17 12.55
CA VAL A 67 5.58 1.74 13.87
C VAL A 67 5.00 2.61 14.97
N ALA A 68 4.81 3.91 14.71
CA ALA A 68 4.30 4.88 15.67
C ALA A 68 2.90 4.54 16.19
N SER A 69 2.05 4.05 15.30
CA SER A 69 0.66 3.71 15.58
C SER A 69 0.43 2.21 15.77
N GLU A 70 1.51 1.41 15.79
CA GLU A 70 1.46 -0.04 15.83
C GLU A 70 0.59 -0.65 14.71
N LEU A 71 0.57 -0.02 13.53
CA LEU A 71 -0.23 -0.47 12.40
C LEU A 71 0.63 -1.33 11.47
N TYR A 72 0.42 -2.64 11.47
CA TYR A 72 1.17 -3.61 10.67
C TYR A 72 0.23 -4.31 9.68
N LEU A 73 0.15 -3.79 8.46
CA LEU A 73 -0.66 -4.33 7.36
C LEU A 73 0.19 -4.84 6.19
N ALA A 74 1.51 -4.86 6.35
CA ALA A 74 2.42 -5.51 5.42
C ALA A 74 2.40 -7.03 5.63
N SER A 75 2.58 -7.81 4.57
CA SER A 75 2.62 -9.29 4.65
C SER A 75 3.87 -9.85 5.34
N ASN A 76 4.85 -9.01 5.64
CA ASN A 76 6.17 -9.39 6.14
C ASN A 76 6.59 -8.48 7.28
N ASP A 77 7.33 -9.05 8.24
CA ASP A 77 8.01 -8.27 9.26
C ASP A 77 9.16 -7.48 8.63
N LEU A 78 9.21 -6.19 8.95
CA LEU A 78 10.20 -5.27 8.46
C LEU A 78 11.09 -4.81 9.62
N PRO A 79 12.42 -4.66 9.41
CA PRO A 79 13.30 -4.16 10.45
C PRO A 79 12.88 -2.75 10.83
N GLN A 80 12.90 -2.41 12.12
CA GLN A 80 12.53 -1.09 12.61
C GLN A 80 13.72 -0.13 12.60
N GLY A 81 13.49 1.15 12.30
CA GLY A 81 14.52 2.19 12.24
C GLY A 81 13.92 3.51 11.77
N PRO A 82 14.71 4.56 11.47
CA PRO A 82 14.18 5.90 11.20
C PRO A 82 13.80 6.16 9.73
N ILE A 83 13.89 5.16 8.85
CA ILE A 83 13.66 5.35 7.41
C ILE A 83 12.16 5.24 7.08
N GLY A 84 11.64 6.17 6.28
CA GLY A 84 10.35 6.01 5.61
C GLY A 84 10.57 5.40 4.23
N LEU A 85 10.17 4.15 4.01
CA LEU A 85 10.29 3.49 2.70
C LEU A 85 8.96 3.51 1.96
N ILE A 86 8.93 4.08 0.76
CA ILE A 86 7.81 3.96 -0.19
C ILE A 86 8.34 3.16 -1.38
N SER A 87 7.63 2.12 -1.82
CA SER A 87 8.07 1.32 -2.97
C SER A 87 6.93 0.91 -3.86
N GLN A 88 7.09 1.07 -5.17
CA GLN A 88 6.16 0.49 -6.14
C GLN A 88 6.25 -1.04 -6.13
N SER A 89 7.46 -1.60 -6.10
CA SER A 89 7.70 -3.04 -6.13
C SER A 89 7.78 -3.62 -4.73
N GLY A 90 6.84 -4.50 -4.38
CA GLY A 90 6.86 -5.24 -3.12
C GLY A 90 8.12 -6.11 -2.97
N ASN A 91 8.53 -6.80 -4.04
CA ASN A 91 9.74 -7.65 -4.01
C ASN A 91 11.01 -6.82 -3.80
N LEU A 92 11.12 -5.65 -4.43
CA LEU A 92 12.25 -4.76 -4.21
C LEU A 92 12.26 -4.24 -2.77
N ALA A 93 11.09 -3.92 -2.20
CA ALA A 93 11.00 -3.50 -0.80
C ALA A 93 11.51 -4.58 0.16
N LEU A 94 11.18 -5.85 -0.08
CA LEU A 94 11.67 -6.97 0.74
C LEU A 94 13.18 -7.14 0.62
N GLU A 95 13.74 -7.03 -0.59
CA GLU A 95 15.20 -7.09 -0.77
C GLU A 95 15.90 -5.92 -0.06
N LEU A 96 15.34 -4.71 -0.15
CA LEU A 96 15.84 -3.55 0.59
C LEU A 96 15.73 -3.75 2.11
N ALA A 97 14.68 -4.40 2.60
CA ALA A 97 14.53 -4.72 4.01
C ALA A 97 15.63 -5.67 4.50
N ILE A 98 15.97 -6.69 3.71
CA ILE A 98 17.08 -7.61 4.02
C ILE A 98 18.40 -6.84 4.10
N LYS A 99 18.69 -6.00 3.09
CA LYS A 99 19.92 -5.19 3.05
C LYS A 99 20.00 -4.17 4.19
N ALA A 100 18.89 -3.51 4.50
CA ALA A 100 18.80 -2.55 5.59
C ALA A 100 19.10 -3.23 6.93
N SER A 101 18.47 -4.38 7.20
CA SER A 101 18.72 -5.17 8.41
C SER A 101 20.19 -5.56 8.55
N GLN A 102 20.83 -6.03 7.46
CA GLN A 102 22.27 -6.35 7.44
C GLN A 102 23.16 -5.14 7.72
N ALA A 103 22.70 -3.93 7.39
CA ALA A 103 23.40 -2.67 7.66
C ALA A 103 23.06 -2.06 9.03
N GLY A 104 22.24 -2.72 9.85
CA GLY A 104 21.76 -2.16 11.13
C GLY A 104 20.76 -1.01 10.97
N LEU A 105 20.09 -0.95 9.82
CA LEU A 105 19.06 0.03 9.48
C LEU A 105 17.66 -0.61 9.48
N GLY A 106 16.63 0.22 9.48
CA GLY A 106 15.25 -0.22 9.37
C GLY A 106 14.28 0.94 9.13
N PHE A 107 12.98 0.62 9.12
CA PHE A 107 11.91 1.52 8.72
C PHE A 107 10.97 1.88 9.87
N SER A 108 10.60 3.15 9.97
CA SER A 108 9.60 3.66 10.91
C SER A 108 8.24 3.67 10.25
N ARG A 109 8.23 3.90 8.94
CA ARG A 109 7.07 3.77 8.07
C ARG A 109 7.44 3.07 6.79
N PHE A 110 6.53 2.24 6.33
CA PHE A 110 6.63 1.55 5.06
C PHE A 110 5.30 1.61 4.32
N ALA A 111 5.34 1.84 3.01
CA ALA A 111 4.18 1.68 2.16
C ALA A 111 4.58 1.13 0.80
N SER A 112 3.97 0.01 0.42
CA SER A 112 4.00 -0.46 -0.96
C SER A 112 2.81 0.12 -1.71
N VAL A 113 3.08 0.81 -2.82
CA VAL A 113 2.03 1.49 -3.59
C VAL A 113 1.46 0.65 -4.72
N GLY A 114 2.13 -0.45 -5.09
CA GLY A 114 1.65 -1.41 -6.08
C GLY A 114 1.33 -0.76 -7.42
N ASN A 115 0.13 -1.03 -7.94
CA ASN A 115 -0.34 -0.49 -9.22
C ASN A 115 -0.66 1.02 -9.16
N GLN A 116 -0.74 1.63 -7.97
CA GLN A 116 -1.03 3.06 -7.78
C GLN A 116 -2.35 3.50 -8.43
N ALA A 117 -3.43 2.75 -8.20
CA ALA A 117 -4.72 3.05 -8.82
C ALA A 117 -5.42 4.28 -8.23
N ASP A 118 -5.02 4.70 -7.02
CA ASP A 118 -5.57 5.87 -6.33
C ASP A 118 -4.50 6.65 -5.57
N LEU A 119 -4.01 6.18 -4.42
CA LEU A 119 -2.92 6.85 -3.71
C LEU A 119 -1.61 6.74 -4.49
N GLU A 120 -0.94 7.88 -4.66
CA GLU A 120 0.33 7.98 -5.35
C GLU A 120 1.50 8.14 -4.37
N VAL A 121 2.73 7.96 -4.89
CA VAL A 121 3.96 8.17 -4.12
C VAL A 121 4.00 9.58 -3.55
N ALA A 122 3.54 10.59 -4.29
CA ALA A 122 3.56 11.98 -3.86
C ALA A 122 2.70 12.23 -2.60
N ASP A 123 1.52 11.58 -2.52
CA ASP A 123 0.65 11.68 -1.34
C ASP A 123 1.35 11.13 -0.09
N LEU A 124 2.03 10.00 -0.24
CA LEU A 124 2.74 9.34 0.85
C LEU A 124 4.01 10.08 1.25
N VAL A 125 4.74 10.67 0.29
CA VAL A 125 5.87 11.56 0.61
C VAL A 125 5.40 12.76 1.43
N ALA A 126 4.29 13.38 1.03
CA ALA A 126 3.71 14.50 1.74
C ALA A 126 3.22 14.11 3.14
N ASP A 127 2.73 12.88 3.35
CA ASP A 127 2.38 12.38 4.67
C ASP A 127 3.61 12.02 5.52
N PHE A 128 4.58 11.29 4.97
CA PHE A 128 5.78 10.86 5.67
C PHE A 128 6.61 12.06 6.14
N ALA A 129 6.66 13.14 5.36
CA ALA A 129 7.35 14.37 5.72
C ALA A 129 6.77 15.08 6.97
N LYS A 130 5.55 14.72 7.42
CA LYS A 130 4.94 15.24 8.65
C LYS A 130 5.34 14.43 9.89
N SER A 131 5.91 13.25 9.72
CA SER A 131 6.28 12.36 10.83
C SER A 131 7.61 12.78 11.44
N VAL A 132 7.64 12.95 12.76
CA VAL A 132 8.88 13.18 13.52
C VAL A 132 9.77 11.92 13.65
N GLN A 133 9.25 10.75 13.26
CA GLN A 133 9.97 9.47 13.32
C GLN A 133 10.63 9.08 11.99
N VAL A 134 10.36 9.84 10.92
CA VAL A 134 10.97 9.63 9.60
C VAL A 134 12.09 10.65 9.44
N GLU A 135 13.35 10.19 9.47
CA GLU A 135 14.52 11.06 9.26
C GLU A 135 14.88 11.17 7.77
N VAL A 136 14.63 10.12 6.99
CA VAL A 136 14.89 10.03 5.56
C VAL A 136 13.75 9.29 4.88
N ILE A 137 13.32 9.79 3.72
CA ILE A 137 12.38 9.09 2.83
C ILE A 137 13.16 8.45 1.68
N ALA A 138 13.00 7.14 1.52
CA ALA A 138 13.51 6.36 0.39
C ALA A 138 12.36 5.95 -0.54
N LEU A 139 12.58 6.04 -1.86
CA LEU A 139 11.63 5.75 -2.93
C LEU A 139 12.14 4.63 -3.84
#